data_AF-A0A1V2GCL8-F1
#
_entry.id   AF-A0A1V2GCL8-F1
#
_cell.length_a   1.000
_cell.length_b   1.000
_cell.length_c   1.000
_cell.angle_alpha   90.00
_cell.angle_beta   90.00
_cell.angle_gamma   90.00
#
_symmetry.space_group_name_H-M   'P 1'
#
loop_
_entity.id
_entity.type
_entity.pdbx_description
1 polymer ?
#
loop_
_entity_poly.entity_id
_entity_poly.type
_entity_poly.pdbx_seq_one_letter_code
_entity_poly.pdbx_strand_id
1 'polypeptide(L)' 'MTIWVDADACPNVIKEILYRAAERMQMPLVLVANQSLRVPPSRFIRTLRVAAGFDVADNEIVRQCEAGDLVIT' A
#
# COMPACT_ATOMS: atom_id res chain seq x y z
N MET A 1 -7.66 -11.22 1.66
CA MET A 1 -6.27 -10.93 1.31
C MET A 1 -6.18 -9.59 0.62
N THR A 2 -5.71 -8.61 1.38
CA THR A 2 -5.30 -7.28 0.95
C THR A 2 -3.78 -7.24 0.87
N ILE A 3 -3.24 -6.49 -0.10
CA ILE A 3 -1.82 -6.17 -0.18
C ILE A 3 -1.61 -4.83 0.49
N TRP A 4 -0.80 -4.79 1.54
CA TRP A 4 -0.40 -3.59 2.27
C TRP A 4 1.03 -3.25 1.94
N VAL A 5 1.30 -1.96 1.69
CA VAL A 5 2.63 -1.49 1.30
C VAL A 5 2.98 -0.24 2.10
N ASP A 6 4.13 -0.25 2.79
CA ASP A 6 4.79 1.00 3.16
C ASP A 6 5.33 1.64 1.88
N ALA A 7 4.78 2.79 1.53
CA ALA A 7 5.05 3.50 0.30
C ALA A 7 5.97 4.71 0.48
N ASP A 8 6.45 5.00 1.70
CA ASP A 8 7.35 6.13 1.97
C ASP A 8 8.74 5.90 1.35
N ALA A 9 9.27 4.67 1.43
CA ALA A 9 10.56 4.28 0.84
C ALA A 9 10.43 3.38 -0.40
N CYS A 10 9.23 2.92 -0.76
CA CYS A 10 9.04 1.97 -1.85
C CYS A 10 9.38 2.59 -3.23
N PRO A 11 10.31 2.00 -4.01
CA PRO A 11 10.70 2.51 -5.32
C PRO A 11 9.53 2.55 -6.30
N ASN A 12 9.50 3.57 -7.17
CA ASN A 12 8.42 3.73 -8.16
C ASN A 12 8.26 2.51 -9.08
N VAL A 13 9.35 1.85 -9.46
CA VAL A 13 9.30 0.64 -10.30
C VAL A 13 8.57 -0.51 -9.58
N ILE A 14 8.74 -0.64 -8.26
CA ILE A 14 8.04 -1.64 -7.47
C ILE A 14 6.54 -1.28 -7.38
N LYS A 15 6.21 -0.01 -7.14
CA LYS A 15 4.82 0.47 -7.15
C LYS A 15 4.11 0.15 -8.47
N GLU A 16 4.76 0.38 -9.61
CA GLU A 16 4.22 0.04 -10.94
C GLU A 16 3.96 -1.47 -11.12
N ILE A 17 4.85 -2.33 -10.63
CA ILE A 17 4.64 -3.78 -10.64
C ILE A 17 3.42 -4.14 -9.78
N LEU A 18 3.31 -3.55 -8.59
CA LEU A 18 2.20 -3.80 -7.67
C LEU A 18 0.86 -3.31 -8.24
N TYR A 19 0.81 -2.16 -8.90
CA TYR A 19 -0.39 -1.68 -9.58
C TYR A 19 -0.88 -2.67 -10.63
N ARG A 20 0.02 -3.16 -11.48
CA ARG A 20 -0.31 -4.16 -12.51
C ARG A 20 -0.74 -5.48 -11.90
N ALA A 21 -0.10 -5.91 -10.81
CA ALA A 21 -0.46 -7.13 -10.10
C ALA A 21 -1.85 -7.03 -9.44
N ALA A 22 -2.13 -5.91 -8.76
CA ALA A 22 -3.42 -5.65 -8.11
C ALA A 22 -4.57 -5.66 -9.12
N GLU A 23 -4.40 -4.99 -10.27
CA GLU A 23 -5.38 -4.99 -11.36
C GLU A 23 -5.59 -6.40 -11.95
N ARG A 24 -4.50 -7.08 -12.34
CA ARG A 24 -4.58 -8.40 -12.98
C ARG A 24 -5.22 -9.44 -12.07
N MET A 25 -4.94 -9.37 -10.78
CA MET A 25 -5.44 -10.32 -9.79
C MET A 25 -6.74 -9.86 -9.13
N GLN A 26 -7.22 -8.64 -9.45
CA GLN A 26 -8.38 -8.01 -8.82
C GLN A 26 -8.29 -8.00 -7.29
N MET A 27 -7.09 -7.76 -6.76
CA MET A 27 -6.80 -7.78 -5.33
C MET A 27 -6.64 -6.37 -4.78
N PRO A 28 -7.24 -6.07 -3.62
CA PRO A 28 -7.04 -4.78 -2.96
C PRO A 28 -5.56 -4.52 -2.67
N LEU A 29 -5.07 -3.36 -3.09
CA LEU A 29 -3.74 -2.83 -2.81
C LEU A 29 -3.90 -1.49 -2.08
N VAL A 30 -3.30 -1.41 -0.90
CA VAL A 30 -3.31 -0.22 -0.04
C VAL A 30 -1.89 0.28 0.15
N LEU A 31 -1.61 1.47 -0.38
CA LEU A 31 -0.33 2.15 -0.19
C LEU A 31 -0.44 3.10 0.99
N VAL A 32 0.32 2.82 2.05
CA VAL A 32 0.37 3.63 3.27
C VAL A 32 1.59 4.54 3.20
N ALA A 33 1.41 5.85 3.38
CA ALA A 33 2.51 6.82 3.30
C ALA A 33 2.21 8.09 4.10
N ASN A 34 3.26 8.77 4.56
CA ASN A 34 3.15 10.07 5.22
C ASN A 34 2.89 11.24 4.23
N GLN A 35 2.99 10.96 2.93
CA GLN A 35 2.82 11.91 1.84
C GLN A 35 1.73 11.50 0.85
N SER A 36 1.25 12.47 0.07
CA SER A 36 0.29 12.20 -1.00
C SER A 36 0.95 11.42 -2.14
N LEU A 37 0.38 10.28 -2.49
CA LEU A 37 0.83 9.46 -3.61
C LEU A 37 -0.08 9.65 -4.82
N ARG A 38 0.53 9.76 -6.01
CA ARG A 38 -0.21 9.65 -7.27
C ARG A 38 -0.28 8.18 -7.67
N VAL A 39 -1.50 7.66 -7.79
CA VAL A 39 -1.79 6.29 -8.20
C VAL A 39 -2.68 6.29 -9.44
N PRO A 40 -2.64 5.25 -10.29
CA PRO A 40 -3.58 5.12 -11.40
C PRO A 40 -5.02 4.96 -10.89
N PRO A 41 -6.03 5.44 -11.64
CA PRO A 41 -7.42 5.21 -11.29
C PRO A 41 -7.73 3.71 -11.35
N SER A 42 -8.20 3.16 -10.23
CA SER A 42 -8.48 1.73 -10.07
C SER A 42 -9.54 1.50 -9.01
N ARG A 43 -10.30 0.41 -9.12
CA ARG A 43 -11.18 -0.07 -8.05
C ARG A 43 -10.41 -0.85 -6.97
N PHE A 44 -9.20 -1.28 -7.28
CA PHE A 44 -8.39 -2.15 -6.44
C PHE A 44 -7.23 -1.41 -5.76
N ILE A 45 -6.83 -0.24 -6.26
CA ILE A 45 -5.70 0.53 -5.73
C ILE A 45 -6.23 1.73 -4.95
N ARG A 46 -5.81 1.86 -3.69
CA ARG A 46 -6.09 3.04 -2.85
C ARG A 46 -4.88 3.48 -2.07
N THR A 47 -4.86 4.74 -1.67
CA THR A 47 -3.83 5.32 -0.81
C THR A 47 -4.40 5.60 0.57
N LEU A 48 -3.62 5.35 1.60
CA LEU A 48 -3.91 5.71 2.98
C LEU A 48 -2.81 6.66 3.45
N ARG A 49 -3.17 7.94 3.64
CA ARG A 49 -2.24 8.93 4.16
C ARG A 49 -2.22 8.86 5.68
N VAL A 50 -1.03 8.75 6.25
CA VAL A 50 -0.79 8.79 7.69
C VAL A 50 -0.03 10.05 8.07
N ALA A 51 0.10 10.31 9.38
CA ALA A 51 0.95 11.39 9.87
C ALA A 51 2.43 11.08 9.60
N ALA A 52 3.25 12.12 9.51
CA ALA A 52 4.70 11.94 9.50
C ALA A 52 5.18 11.46 10.87
N GLY A 53 6.11 10.50 10.86
CA GLY A 53 6.70 9.96 12.08
C GLY A 53 7.35 8.61 11.81
N PHE A 54 8.22 8.19 12.74
CA PHE A 54 8.86 6.89 12.68
C PHE A 54 7.83 5.78 12.96
N ASP A 55 7.90 4.67 12.21
CA ASP A 55 7.02 3.50 12.29
C ASP A 55 5.51 3.80 12.13
N VAL A 56 5.10 5.00 11.72
CA VAL A 56 3.68 5.36 11.66
C VAL A 56 2.95 4.56 10.58
N ALA A 57 3.59 4.35 9.42
CA ALA A 57 3.02 3.52 8.35
C ALA A 57 2.92 2.06 8.78
N ASP A 58 3.98 1.49 9.36
CA ASP A 58 3.99 0.11 9.84
C ASP A 58 2.93 -0.15 10.90
N ASN A 59 2.81 0.75 11.90
CA ASN A 59 1.80 0.64 12.94
C ASN A 59 0.37 0.67 12.37
N GLU A 60 0.15 1.49 11.34
CA GLU A 60 -1.15 1.56 10.68
C GLU A 60 -1.46 0.29 9.88
N ILE A 61 -0.46 -0.29 9.21
CA ILE A 61 -0.58 -1.58 8.52
C ILE A 61 -0.88 -2.69 9.54
N VAL A 62 -0.12 -2.79 10.62
CA VAL A 62 -0.31 -3.79 11.68
C VAL A 62 -1.70 -3.70 12.29
N ARG A 63 -2.23 -2.49 12.47
CA ARG A 63 -3.57 -2.27 13.04
C ARG A 63 -4.68 -2.81 12.14
N GLN A 64 -4.52 -2.75 10.82
CA GLN A 64 -5.59 -3.08 9.87
C GLN A 64 -5.41 -4.41 9.15
N CYS A 65 -4.18 -4.95 9.10
CA CYS A 65 -3.93 -6.21 8.43
C CYS A 65 -4.56 -7.38 9.19
N GLU A 66 -5.05 -8.34 8.43
CA GLU A 66 -5.61 -9.58 8.97
C GLU A 66 -4.77 -10.79 8.55
N ALA A 67 -4.99 -11.93 9.21
CA ALA A 67 -4.33 -13.17 8.84
C ALA A 67 -4.62 -13.52 7.36
N GLY A 68 -3.57 -13.76 6.59
CA GLY A 68 -3.66 -14.04 5.16
C GLY A 68 -3.57 -12.81 4.26
N ASP A 69 -3.34 -11.61 4.81
CA ASP A 69 -2.91 -10.45 4.04
C ASP A 69 -1.41 -10.53 3.68
N LEU A 70 -1.02 -9.82 2.62
CA LEU A 70 0.37 -9.67 2.20
C LEU A 70 0.87 -8.28 2.62
N VAL A 71 1.96 -8.22 3.38
CA VAL A 71 2.59 -6.96 3.80
C VAL A 71 3.94 -6.81 3.13
N ILE A 72 4.22 -5.62 2.60
CA ILE A 72 5.47 -5.21 1.96
C ILE A 72 5.94 -3.93 2.66
N THR A 73 7.08 -3.98 3.35
CA THR A 73 7.73 -2.85 4.05
C THR A 73 9.18 -2.76 3.56
#